data_AF-A0A4Q5T4U1-F1
#
_entry.id   AF-A0A4Q5T4U1-F1
#
_cell.length_a   1.000
_cell.length_b   1.000
_cell.length_c   1.000
_cell.angle_alpha   90.00
_cell.angle_beta   90.00
_cell.angle_gamma   90.00
#
_symmetry.space_group_name_H-M   'P 1'
#
loop_
_entity.id
_entity.type
_entity.pdbx_description
1 polymer ?
#
loop_
_entity_poly.entity_id
_entity_poly.type
_entity_poly.pdbx_seq_one_letter_code
_entity_poly.pdbx_strand_id
1 'polypeptide(L)' 'MREIVFDTETTGLDPRTGDRMVEIGCIELMNLV' A
#
# COMPACT_ATOMS: atom_id res chain seq x y z
N MET A 1 -13.65 6.13 -14.66
CA MET A 1 -12.19 6.08 -14.42
C MET A 1 -11.88 4.75 -13.71
N ARG A 2 -10.66 4.19 -13.83
CA ARG A 2 -10.24 3.03 -13.02
C ARG A 2 -9.13 3.49 -12.09
N GLU A 3 -9.26 3.20 -10.81
CA GLU A 3 -8.34 3.63 -9.76
C GLU A 3 -7.92 2.41 -8.96
N ILE A 4 -6.64 2.34 -8.56
CA ILE A 4 -6.13 1.27 -7.70
C ILE A 4 -5.65 1.92 -6.41
N VAL A 5 -6.20 1.45 -5.29
CA VAL A 5 -5.79 1.87 -3.95
C VAL A 5 -4.97 0.75 -3.33
N PHE A 6 -3.79 1.12 -2.82
CA PHE A 6 -2.92 0.22 -2.10
C PHE A 6 -2.96 0.54 -0.62
N ASP A 7 -3.00 -0.52 0.18
CA ASP A 7 -2.69 -0.48 1.60
C ASP A 7 -1.41 -1.29 1.82
N THR A 8 -0.50 -0.77 2.63
CA THR A 8 0.81 -1.40 2.81
C THR A 8 1.14 -1.51 4.28
N GLU A 9 1.52 -2.70 4.71
CA GLU A 9 2.01 -2.94 6.07
C GLU A 9 3.51 -3.15 6.07
N THR A 10 4.16 -2.67 7.13
CA THR A 10 5.61 -2.66 7.28
C THR A 10 6.02 -3.16 8.66
N THR A 11 7.24 -3.65 8.82
CA THR A 11 7.79 -4.00 10.14
C THR A 11 7.98 -2.78 11.05
N GLY A 12 7.98 -1.57 10.48
CA GLY A 12 8.22 -0.28 11.12
C GLY A 12 8.28 0.84 10.08
N LEU A 13 8.50 2.09 10.51
CA LEU A 13 8.28 3.28 9.67
C LEU A 13 9.55 3.87 9.04
N ASP A 14 10.77 3.42 9.40
CA ASP A 14 12.02 3.97 8.84
C ASP A 14 12.83 2.91 8.06
N PRO A 15 12.86 2.98 6.72
CA PRO A 15 13.62 2.02 5.93
C PRO A 15 15.13 2.10 6.18
N ARG A 16 15.66 3.22 6.68
CA ARG A 16 17.09 3.38 6.98
C ARG A 16 17.50 2.59 8.21
N THR A 17 16.57 2.27 9.11
CA THR A 17 16.80 1.38 10.25
C THR A 17 16.57 -0.09 9.92
N GLY A 18 16.29 -0.41 8.66
CA GLY A 18 16.14 -1.78 8.18
C GLY A 18 14.70 -2.30 8.13
N ASP A 19 13.71 -1.43 8.37
CA ASP A 19 12.31 -1.80 8.25
C ASP A 19 11.95 -2.17 6.80
N ARG A 20 11.07 -3.17 6.66
CA ARG A 20 10.66 -3.70 5.35
C ARG A 20 9.14 -3.76 5.23
N MET A 21 8.68 -3.66 3.99
CA MET A 21 7.30 -3.95 3.64
C MET A 21 7.04 -5.46 3.75
N VAL A 22 5.90 -5.82 4.32
CA VAL A 22 5.52 -7.22 4.59
C VAL A 22 4.24 -7.62 3.88
N GLU A 23 3.35 -6.66 3.59
CA GLU A 23 2.07 -6.90 2.93
C GLU A 23 1.74 -5.76 1.97
N ILE A 24 1.07 -6.12 0.87
CA ILE A 24 0.40 -5.17 -0.01
C ILE A 24 -1.01 -5.68 -0.25
N GLY A 25 -1.98 -4.97 0.33
CA GLY A 25 -3.39 -5.08 -0.03
C GLY A 25 -3.68 -4.18 -1.23
N CYS A 26 -4.55 -4.62 -2.13
CA CYS A 26 -5.04 -3.75 -3.20
C CYS A 26 -6.52 -3.97 -3.47
N ILE A 27 -7.21 -2.88 -3.78
CA ILE A 27 -8.55 -2.91 -4.35
C ILE A 27 -8.58 -2.07 -5.62
N GLU A 28 -9.34 -2.56 -6.59
CA GLU A 28 -9.69 -1.80 -7.78
C GLU A 28 -11.03 -1.09 -7.56
N LEU A 29 -11.06 0.21 -7.82
CA LEU A 29 -12.26 1.03 -7.81
C LEU A 29 -12.59 1.46 -9.23
N MET A 30 -13.88 1.50 -9.54
CA MET A 30 -14.40 1.92 -10.83
C MET A 30 -15.30 3.14 -10.64
N ASN A 31 -14.97 4.24 -11.33
CA ASN A 31 -15.72 5.49 -11.34
C ASN A 31 -15.87 6.11 -9.94
N LEU A 32 -14.76 6.19 -9.20
CA LEU A 32 -14.75 6.85 -7.89
C LEU A 32 -14.92 8.38 -8.01
N VAL A 33 -14.45 8.95 -9.12
CA VAL A 33 -14.53 10.39 -9.46
C VAL A 33 -15.47 10.63 -10.63
#